data_AF-A0A2G2MCP3-F1
#
_entry.id   AF-A0A2G2MCP3-F1
#
_cell.length_a   1.000
_cell.length_b   1.000
_cell.length_c   1.000
_cell.angle_alpha   90.00
_cell.angle_beta   90.00
_cell.angle_gamma   90.00
#
_symmetry.space_group_name_H-M   'P 1'
#
loop_
_entity.id
_entity.type
_entity.pdbx_description
1 polymer ?
#
loop_
_entity_poly.entity_id
_entity_poly.type
_entity_poly.pdbx_seq_one_letter_code
_entity_poly.pdbx_strand_id
1 'polypeptide(L)'
;MKIKILLKQHVGAPCKTTVKIGQEIKKGELIAEPEGLGANIHSSVYGIVVDINDAIVIEMADDQPKYFMPIADTSCNIEAVKEAGVVGAGGAGFPTHVKLNAKLNDGYVLVNTAECEPILKHNIKLIEEKPELLIRGLKYAMEMTKAKKAYIAIKPNHKKAIIILGKAIKFEQNIEIKFLPNMYPAGDERVVIRETLGVELEPGQLPNAVNAVVFNVETLKNVALAIEERRPVIAKDVTVGGRIKGDVDGKVFLNAPIGMPVDHYVNLAGGLEKNSGEIVIGGPFTGIAGHENSPITKTTGGVLVGMVFPNDNRKFGILACECGAQEDRLTEIVDGMGGTVVAAEKCKRMVEVNGRYRCDKPGECPGQTETVLKLKKAGAEAIIVGTCED
;
A
#
# COMPACT_ATOMS: atom_id res chain seq x y z
N MET A 1 -9.70 -25.50 3.99
CA MET A 1 -8.84 -24.42 4.55
C MET A 1 -9.74 -23.24 4.91
N LYS A 2 -9.44 -22.49 5.98
CA LYS A 2 -10.20 -21.27 6.34
C LYS A 2 -9.40 -20.02 6.00
N ILE A 3 -10.06 -19.01 5.43
CA ILE A 3 -9.49 -17.69 5.14
C ILE A 3 -10.25 -16.59 5.89
N LYS A 4 -9.63 -15.42 6.09
CA LYS A 4 -10.22 -14.29 6.82
C LYS A 4 -10.26 -13.04 5.96
N ILE A 5 -11.44 -12.55 5.60
CA ILE A 5 -11.58 -11.28 4.88
C ILE A 5 -11.98 -10.20 5.88
N LEU A 6 -11.03 -9.30 6.21
CA LEU A 6 -11.28 -8.22 7.17
C LEU A 6 -12.36 -7.26 6.66
N LEU A 7 -13.20 -6.76 7.56
CA LEU A 7 -14.22 -5.75 7.23
C LEU A 7 -13.63 -4.33 7.14
N LYS A 8 -12.42 -4.12 7.67
CA LYS A 8 -11.66 -2.86 7.56
C LYS A 8 -10.50 -3.04 6.58
N GLN A 9 -10.70 -2.60 5.33
CA GLN A 9 -9.66 -2.64 4.26
C GLN A 9 -9.49 -1.31 3.53
N HIS A 10 -9.93 -0.22 4.17
CA HIS A 10 -9.90 1.13 3.63
C HIS A 10 -9.92 2.18 4.74
N VAL A 11 -9.75 3.45 4.36
CA VAL A 11 -9.66 4.59 5.30
C VAL A 11 -10.90 4.77 6.18
N GLY A 12 -12.12 4.62 5.66
CA GLY A 12 -13.36 4.80 6.43
C GLY A 12 -13.75 3.59 7.27
N ALA A 13 -14.84 3.66 8.01
CA ALA A 13 -15.25 2.66 9.02
C ALA A 13 -15.32 1.21 8.47
N PRO A 14 -15.22 0.17 9.33
CA PRO A 14 -15.43 -1.21 8.89
C PRO A 14 -16.75 -1.38 8.11
N CYS A 15 -16.73 -2.20 7.06
CA CYS A 15 -17.90 -2.50 6.26
C CYS A 15 -18.93 -3.33 7.03
N LYS A 16 -20.20 -3.18 6.66
CA LYS A 16 -21.31 -4.01 7.12
C LYS A 16 -21.46 -5.22 6.21
N THR A 17 -21.61 -6.41 6.78
CA THR A 17 -21.76 -7.65 6.01
C THR A 17 -23.11 -7.71 5.28
N THR A 18 -23.09 -8.31 4.09
CA THR A 18 -24.31 -8.62 3.29
C THR A 18 -24.65 -10.11 3.34
N VAL A 19 -23.80 -10.93 3.96
CA VAL A 19 -23.92 -12.39 4.05
C VAL A 19 -24.14 -12.85 5.50
N LYS A 20 -24.54 -14.12 5.67
CA LYS A 20 -24.79 -14.75 6.97
C LYS A 20 -23.96 -16.02 7.17
N ILE A 21 -23.72 -16.41 8.42
CA ILE A 21 -23.09 -17.70 8.74
C ILE A 21 -23.93 -18.84 8.13
N GLY A 22 -23.24 -19.80 7.52
CA GLY A 22 -23.83 -20.93 6.78
C GLY A 22 -24.13 -20.65 5.31
N GLN A 23 -23.95 -19.41 4.83
CA GLN A 23 -24.18 -19.09 3.41
C GLN A 23 -23.03 -19.61 2.53
N GLU A 24 -23.39 -20.34 1.48
CA GLU A 24 -22.49 -20.61 0.35
C GLU A 24 -22.25 -19.33 -0.45
N ILE A 25 -20.99 -19.06 -0.76
CA ILE A 25 -20.57 -17.86 -1.49
C ILE A 25 -19.69 -18.22 -2.67
N LYS A 26 -19.82 -17.44 -3.74
CA LYS A 26 -19.01 -17.57 -4.94
C LYS A 26 -17.83 -16.60 -4.91
N LYS A 27 -16.74 -16.98 -5.57
CA LYS A 27 -15.65 -16.04 -5.84
C LYS A 27 -16.19 -14.84 -6.64
N GLY A 28 -15.90 -13.62 -6.19
CA GLY A 28 -16.40 -12.38 -6.78
C GLY A 28 -17.73 -11.89 -6.21
N GLU A 29 -18.41 -12.68 -5.38
CA GLU A 29 -19.67 -12.26 -4.75
C GLU A 29 -19.43 -11.12 -3.74
N LEU A 30 -20.31 -10.13 -3.73
CA LEU A 30 -20.31 -9.02 -2.77
C LEU A 30 -20.69 -9.53 -1.37
N ILE A 31 -19.79 -9.36 -0.41
CA ILE A 31 -19.97 -9.90 0.96
C ILE A 31 -20.01 -8.84 2.06
N ALA A 32 -19.57 -7.60 1.77
CA ALA A 32 -19.74 -6.46 2.66
C ALA A 32 -19.72 -5.12 1.92
N GLU A 33 -20.45 -4.15 2.46
CA GLU A 33 -20.58 -2.79 1.92
C GLU A 33 -20.17 -1.74 2.96
N PRO A 34 -19.55 -0.63 2.55
CA PRO A 34 -19.16 0.43 3.46
C PRO A 34 -20.36 1.28 3.90
N GLU A 35 -20.37 1.69 5.17
CA GLU A 35 -21.24 2.78 5.63
C GLU A 35 -20.52 4.13 5.44
N GLY A 36 -20.86 4.85 4.38
CA GLY A 36 -20.23 6.14 4.03
C GLY A 36 -18.94 5.99 3.21
N LEU A 37 -17.84 6.61 3.65
CA LEU A 37 -16.57 6.56 2.92
C LEU A 37 -15.96 5.15 2.99
N GLY A 38 -15.85 4.47 1.86
CA GLY A 38 -15.25 3.14 1.82
C GLY A 38 -15.38 2.46 0.46
N ALA A 39 -15.20 1.15 0.43
CA ALA A 39 -15.28 0.37 -0.80
C ALA A 39 -15.81 -1.04 -0.53
N ASN A 40 -16.65 -1.53 -1.44
CA ASN A 40 -17.24 -2.88 -1.42
C ASN A 40 -16.19 -3.97 -1.22
N ILE A 41 -16.54 -5.02 -0.48
CA ILE A 41 -15.68 -6.18 -0.22
C ILE A 41 -16.33 -7.41 -0.86
N HIS A 42 -15.52 -8.17 -1.59
CA HIS A 42 -15.97 -9.34 -2.33
C HIS A 42 -15.23 -10.58 -1.86
N SER A 43 -15.85 -11.76 -2.00
CA SER A 43 -15.19 -13.02 -1.72
C SER A 43 -14.09 -13.30 -2.76
N SER A 44 -12.92 -13.71 -2.30
CA SER A 44 -11.81 -14.10 -3.16
C SER A 44 -11.81 -15.57 -3.57
N VAL A 45 -12.71 -16.35 -2.98
CA VAL A 45 -12.80 -17.82 -3.08
C VAL A 45 -14.26 -18.28 -3.14
N TYR A 46 -14.46 -19.52 -3.58
CA TYR A 46 -15.71 -20.25 -3.35
C TYR A 46 -15.66 -20.89 -1.96
N GLY A 47 -16.79 -20.96 -1.25
CA GLY A 47 -16.81 -21.57 0.07
C GLY A 47 -18.09 -21.31 0.86
N ILE A 48 -18.00 -21.53 2.17
CA ILE A 48 -19.10 -21.33 3.12
C ILE A 48 -18.64 -20.35 4.19
N VAL A 49 -19.49 -19.38 4.54
CA VAL A 49 -19.24 -18.48 5.66
C VAL A 49 -19.39 -19.24 6.98
N VAL A 50 -18.34 -19.30 7.78
CA VAL A 50 -18.32 -20.06 9.04
C VAL A 50 -18.28 -19.18 10.29
N ASP A 51 -17.87 -17.92 10.16
CA ASP A 51 -17.87 -16.94 11.26
C ASP A 51 -17.92 -15.50 10.72
N ILE A 52 -18.51 -14.60 11.48
CA ILE A 52 -18.59 -13.16 11.18
C ILE A 52 -18.36 -12.38 12.47
N ASN A 53 -17.22 -11.69 12.54
CA ASN A 53 -16.88 -10.77 13.63
C ASN A 53 -16.29 -9.47 13.03
N ASP A 54 -15.02 -9.15 13.35
CA ASP A 54 -14.22 -8.11 12.69
C ASP A 54 -13.80 -8.49 11.25
N ALA A 55 -13.98 -9.76 10.91
CA ALA A 55 -13.75 -10.36 9.61
C ALA A 55 -14.85 -11.36 9.25
N ILE A 56 -14.98 -11.63 7.95
CA ILE A 56 -15.76 -12.77 7.43
C ILE A 56 -14.79 -13.95 7.29
N VAL A 57 -15.05 -15.04 8.01
CA VAL A 57 -14.27 -16.27 7.90
C VAL A 57 -14.95 -17.22 6.93
N ILE A 58 -14.23 -17.64 5.91
CA ILE A 58 -14.74 -18.50 4.84
C ILE A 58 -13.98 -19.82 4.88
N GLU A 59 -14.72 -20.92 5.02
CA GLU A 59 -14.19 -22.24 4.74
C GLU A 59 -14.22 -22.46 3.23
N MET A 60 -13.04 -22.55 2.62
CA MET A 60 -12.88 -22.71 1.19
C MET A 60 -13.43 -24.05 0.73
N ALA A 61 -14.18 -24.04 -0.37
CA ALA A 61 -14.50 -25.24 -1.12
C ALA A 61 -13.23 -25.88 -1.69
N ASP A 62 -13.22 -27.21 -1.83
CA ASP A 62 -12.10 -27.95 -2.41
C ASP A 62 -11.85 -27.58 -3.88
N ASP A 63 -12.93 -27.36 -4.64
CA ASP A 63 -12.85 -26.83 -6.00
C ASP A 63 -12.86 -25.30 -6.00
N GLN A 64 -11.86 -24.71 -6.68
CA GLN A 64 -11.67 -23.27 -6.82
C GLN A 64 -11.52 -22.92 -8.30
N PRO A 65 -12.63 -22.92 -9.07
CA PRO A 65 -12.56 -22.62 -10.50
C PRO A 65 -12.05 -21.20 -10.74
N LYS A 66 -11.42 -20.99 -11.90
CA LYS A 66 -10.84 -19.68 -12.26
C LYS A 66 -11.91 -18.60 -12.47
N TYR A 67 -13.13 -19.00 -12.80
CA TYR A 67 -14.27 -18.09 -12.99
C TYR A 67 -14.61 -17.33 -11.70
N PHE A 68 -15.09 -16.10 -11.85
CA PHE A 68 -15.60 -15.27 -10.76
C PHE A 68 -16.95 -14.70 -11.17
N MET A 69 -17.80 -14.42 -10.18
CA MET A 69 -19.01 -13.65 -10.35
C MET A 69 -18.63 -12.20 -10.68
N PRO A 70 -19.00 -11.69 -11.87
CA PRO A 70 -18.72 -10.31 -12.23
C PRO A 70 -19.52 -9.33 -11.37
N ILE A 71 -19.02 -8.10 -11.25
CA ILE A 71 -19.78 -7.01 -10.63
C ILE A 71 -21.08 -6.75 -11.40
N ALA A 72 -22.10 -6.28 -10.68
CA ALA A 72 -23.38 -5.88 -11.28
C ALA A 72 -23.18 -4.85 -12.39
N ASP A 73 -24.08 -4.79 -13.37
CA ASP A 73 -24.04 -3.79 -14.45
C ASP A 73 -24.13 -2.36 -13.91
N THR A 74 -23.40 -1.43 -14.52
CA THR A 74 -23.27 -0.05 -14.05
C THR A 74 -23.45 0.94 -15.20
N SER A 75 -23.95 2.14 -14.89
CA SER A 75 -24.24 3.15 -15.91
C SER A 75 -22.99 3.83 -16.47
N CYS A 76 -21.89 3.84 -15.71
CA CYS A 76 -20.62 4.41 -16.14
C CYS A 76 -19.39 3.72 -15.51
N ASN A 77 -18.20 4.08 -15.99
CA ASN A 77 -16.93 3.50 -15.53
C ASN A 77 -16.62 3.84 -14.07
N ILE A 78 -16.99 5.02 -13.57
CA ILE A 78 -16.76 5.39 -12.15
C ILE A 78 -17.59 4.48 -11.23
N GLU A 79 -18.82 4.18 -11.60
CA GLU A 79 -19.67 3.23 -10.88
C GLU A 79 -19.11 1.81 -10.94
N ALA A 80 -18.57 1.37 -12.08
CA ALA A 80 -17.89 0.07 -12.18
C ALA A 80 -16.71 -0.02 -11.19
N VAL A 81 -15.90 1.04 -11.08
CA VAL A 81 -14.76 1.11 -10.15
C VAL A 81 -15.24 1.12 -8.69
N LYS A 82 -16.35 1.80 -8.39
CA LYS A 82 -16.98 1.80 -7.06
C LYS A 82 -17.47 0.40 -6.71
N GLU A 83 -18.23 -0.22 -7.61
CA GLU A 83 -18.86 -1.52 -7.42
C GLU A 83 -17.82 -2.62 -7.24
N ALA A 84 -16.74 -2.61 -8.02
CA ALA A 84 -15.60 -3.52 -7.86
C ALA A 84 -14.86 -3.36 -6.53
N GLY A 85 -15.13 -2.29 -5.77
CA GLY A 85 -14.48 -2.02 -4.49
C GLY A 85 -13.01 -1.65 -4.65
N VAL A 86 -12.65 -0.89 -5.69
CA VAL A 86 -11.26 -0.48 -5.92
C VAL A 86 -10.84 0.59 -4.91
N VAL A 87 -9.70 0.36 -4.27
CA VAL A 87 -9.05 1.27 -3.32
C VAL A 87 -7.63 1.59 -3.75
N GLY A 88 -7.06 2.66 -3.21
CA GLY A 88 -5.65 2.98 -3.34
C GLY A 88 -4.78 1.90 -2.71
N ALA A 89 -4.17 1.06 -3.56
CA ALA A 89 -3.48 -0.17 -3.18
C ALA A 89 -2.08 0.05 -2.54
N GLY A 90 -1.55 1.27 -2.59
CA GLY A 90 -0.22 1.63 -2.09
C GLY A 90 -0.21 2.36 -0.74
N GLY A 91 -1.31 2.37 -0.01
CA GLY A 91 -1.41 3.08 1.28
C GLY A 91 -2.67 2.69 2.03
N ALA A 92 -3.30 3.66 2.70
CA ALA A 92 -4.43 3.41 3.61
C ALA A 92 -5.76 2.94 2.95
N GLY A 93 -5.76 2.64 1.64
CA GLY A 93 -6.95 2.15 0.95
C GLY A 93 -8.03 3.21 0.72
N PHE A 94 -7.65 4.41 0.27
CA PHE A 94 -8.63 5.44 -0.07
C PHE A 94 -9.50 5.00 -1.28
N PRO A 95 -10.84 5.16 -1.26
CA PRO A 95 -11.69 4.69 -2.35
C PRO A 95 -11.37 5.36 -3.70
N THR A 96 -11.06 4.56 -4.70
CA THR A 96 -10.52 5.06 -5.98
C THR A 96 -11.57 5.84 -6.76
N HIS A 97 -12.84 5.44 -6.71
CA HIS A 97 -13.94 6.14 -7.37
C HIS A 97 -14.10 7.60 -6.88
N VAL A 98 -13.76 7.90 -5.61
CA VAL A 98 -13.77 9.27 -5.08
C VAL A 98 -12.67 10.11 -5.73
N LYS A 99 -11.46 9.57 -5.87
CA LYS A 99 -10.36 10.24 -6.60
C LYS A 99 -10.70 10.46 -8.07
N LEU A 100 -11.28 9.46 -8.73
CA LEU A 100 -11.66 9.51 -10.14
C LEU A 100 -12.76 10.52 -10.46
N ASN A 101 -13.57 10.90 -9.46
CA ASN A 101 -14.60 11.90 -9.64
C ASN A 101 -14.06 13.34 -9.60
N ALA A 102 -12.77 13.53 -9.28
CA ALA A 102 -12.12 14.84 -9.39
C ALA A 102 -12.22 15.36 -10.82
N LYS A 103 -12.72 16.59 -10.99
CA LYS A 103 -12.83 17.24 -12.31
C LYS A 103 -11.60 18.09 -12.54
N LEU A 104 -10.57 17.47 -13.10
CA LEU A 104 -9.24 18.05 -13.22
C LEU A 104 -9.11 18.90 -14.49
N ASN A 105 -10.03 19.81 -14.81
CA ASN A 105 -10.04 20.56 -16.08
C ASN A 105 -8.63 21.01 -16.54
N ASP A 106 -8.04 20.35 -17.55
CA ASP A 106 -6.66 20.53 -18.05
C ASP A 106 -5.48 20.13 -17.12
N GLY A 107 -5.74 19.25 -16.15
CA GLY A 107 -4.82 18.81 -15.10
C GLY A 107 -4.13 17.48 -15.38
N TYR A 108 -3.69 16.82 -14.30
CA TYR A 108 -2.72 15.72 -14.36
C TYR A 108 -3.20 14.46 -13.64
N VAL A 109 -3.05 13.30 -14.29
CA VAL A 109 -3.00 12.01 -13.58
C VAL A 109 -1.55 11.59 -13.37
N LEU A 110 -1.13 11.48 -12.11
CA LEU A 110 0.21 11.04 -11.74
C LEU A 110 0.16 9.56 -11.34
N VAL A 111 1.04 8.75 -11.92
CA VAL A 111 1.24 7.35 -11.54
C VAL A 111 2.49 7.25 -10.69
N ASN A 112 2.30 6.88 -9.43
CA ASN A 112 3.40 6.64 -8.51
C ASN A 112 3.93 5.21 -8.73
N THR A 113 5.11 5.11 -9.35
CA THR A 113 5.82 3.84 -9.55
C THR A 113 7.12 3.80 -8.73
N ALA A 114 7.19 4.57 -7.63
CA ALA A 114 8.41 4.76 -6.87
C ALA A 114 8.84 3.51 -6.10
N GLU A 115 7.86 2.66 -5.71
CA GLU A 115 8.05 1.42 -4.92
C GLU A 115 9.13 1.61 -3.85
N CYS A 116 8.92 2.60 -2.97
CA CYS A 116 9.99 3.09 -2.10
C CYS A 116 10.28 2.20 -0.90
N GLU A 117 9.35 1.35 -0.51
CA GLU A 117 9.56 0.40 0.57
C GLU A 117 10.64 -0.61 0.15
N PRO A 118 11.74 -0.76 0.91
CA PRO A 118 12.78 -1.72 0.57
C PRO A 118 12.21 -3.13 0.44
N ILE A 119 12.84 -3.96 -0.41
CA ILE A 119 12.44 -5.34 -0.76
C ILE A 119 11.18 -5.40 -1.64
N LEU A 120 10.21 -4.50 -1.48
CA LEU A 120 8.98 -4.52 -2.28
C LEU A 120 9.31 -4.28 -3.76
N LYS A 121 8.73 -5.12 -4.63
CA LYS A 121 8.97 -5.05 -6.08
C LYS A 121 7.77 -5.43 -6.95
N HIS A 122 6.61 -5.61 -6.33
CA HIS A 122 5.40 -6.11 -6.99
C HIS A 122 4.85 -5.15 -8.05
N ASN A 123 4.88 -3.83 -7.84
CA ASN A 123 4.45 -2.86 -8.84
C ASN A 123 5.44 -2.79 -10.01
N ILE A 124 6.75 -2.84 -9.74
CA ILE A 124 7.77 -2.90 -10.79
C ILE A 124 7.62 -4.18 -11.61
N LYS A 125 7.42 -5.33 -10.95
CA LYS A 125 7.16 -6.61 -11.62
C LYS A 125 5.90 -6.56 -12.50
N LEU A 126 4.82 -5.95 -12.01
CA LEU A 126 3.59 -5.74 -12.78
C LEU A 126 3.83 -4.86 -14.02
N ILE A 127 4.61 -3.78 -13.88
CA ILE A 127 5.01 -2.94 -15.03
C ILE A 127 5.79 -3.74 -16.06
N GLU A 128 6.72 -4.58 -15.61
CA GLU A 128 7.56 -5.37 -16.53
C GLU A 128 6.80 -6.48 -17.25
N GLU A 129 5.76 -7.06 -16.62
CA GLU A 129 5.00 -8.18 -17.19
C GLU A 129 3.72 -7.77 -17.93
N LYS A 130 3.07 -6.68 -17.48
CA LYS A 130 1.75 -6.25 -17.99
C LYS A 130 1.66 -4.72 -18.14
N PRO A 131 2.60 -4.07 -18.86
CA PRO A 131 2.60 -2.61 -18.99
C PRO A 131 1.33 -2.10 -19.68
N GLU A 132 0.77 -2.84 -20.65
CA GLU A 132 -0.42 -2.42 -21.38
C GLU A 132 -1.65 -2.33 -20.45
N LEU A 133 -1.73 -3.21 -19.45
CA LEU A 133 -2.81 -3.18 -18.46
C LEU A 133 -2.74 -1.92 -17.59
N LEU A 134 -1.54 -1.52 -17.18
CA LEU A 134 -1.31 -0.24 -16.50
C LEU A 134 -1.73 0.94 -17.38
N ILE A 135 -1.29 0.97 -18.65
CA ILE A 135 -1.60 2.08 -19.57
C ILE A 135 -3.10 2.19 -19.82
N ARG A 136 -3.84 1.08 -19.97
CA ARG A 136 -5.30 1.12 -20.10
C ARG A 136 -5.97 1.70 -18.84
N GLY A 137 -5.56 1.24 -17.66
CA GLY A 137 -6.04 1.80 -16.39
C GLY A 137 -5.78 3.30 -16.26
N LEU A 138 -4.59 3.74 -16.69
CA LEU A 138 -4.22 5.16 -16.73
C LEU A 138 -5.12 5.95 -17.68
N LYS A 139 -5.38 5.45 -18.89
CA LYS A 139 -6.25 6.11 -19.88
C LYS A 139 -7.68 6.26 -19.37
N TYR A 140 -8.24 5.24 -18.73
CA TYR A 140 -9.54 5.34 -18.07
C TYR A 140 -9.54 6.37 -16.94
N ALA A 141 -8.47 6.45 -16.14
CA ALA A 141 -8.34 7.46 -15.11
C ALA A 141 -8.28 8.89 -15.69
N MET A 142 -7.55 9.09 -16.80
CA MET A 142 -7.50 10.37 -17.50
C MET A 142 -8.88 10.77 -18.03
N GLU A 143 -9.61 9.84 -18.65
CA GLU A 143 -10.95 10.08 -19.19
C GLU A 143 -11.94 10.50 -18.10
N MET A 144 -12.03 9.73 -17.01
CA MET A 144 -12.97 9.99 -15.91
C MET A 144 -12.69 11.32 -15.19
N THR A 145 -11.41 11.65 -15.03
CA THR A 145 -10.98 12.90 -14.36
C THR A 145 -10.94 14.10 -15.29
N LYS A 146 -11.06 13.88 -16.62
CA LYS A 146 -10.83 14.89 -17.67
C LYS A 146 -9.43 15.49 -17.65
N ALA A 147 -8.45 14.76 -17.12
CA ALA A 147 -7.06 15.19 -17.12
C ALA A 147 -6.51 15.18 -18.55
N LYS A 148 -5.75 16.23 -18.89
CA LYS A 148 -5.17 16.37 -20.23
C LYS A 148 -3.84 15.62 -20.36
N LYS A 149 -3.09 15.51 -19.26
CA LYS A 149 -1.77 14.87 -19.24
C LYS A 149 -1.70 13.81 -18.15
N ALA A 150 -0.80 12.86 -18.35
CA ALA A 150 -0.40 11.93 -17.31
C ALA A 150 1.12 11.80 -17.21
N TYR A 151 1.61 11.69 -15.98
CA TYR A 151 3.02 11.45 -15.69
C TYR A 151 3.21 10.15 -14.94
N ILE A 152 4.06 9.27 -15.48
CA ILE A 152 4.51 8.05 -14.83
C ILE A 152 5.81 8.37 -14.09
N ALA A 153 5.72 8.50 -12.77
CA ALA A 153 6.81 8.92 -11.90
C ALA A 153 7.61 7.70 -11.40
N ILE A 154 8.83 7.53 -11.93
CA ILE A 154 9.68 6.34 -11.72
C ILE A 154 11.11 6.70 -11.33
N LYS A 155 11.76 5.88 -10.50
CA LYS A 155 13.18 6.05 -10.17
C LYS A 155 14.08 5.57 -11.33
N PRO A 156 15.17 6.30 -11.67
CA PRO A 156 16.08 5.94 -12.77
C PRO A 156 16.76 4.57 -12.66
N ASN A 157 16.84 3.98 -11.47
CA ASN A 157 17.43 2.65 -11.24
C ASN A 157 16.57 1.52 -11.83
N HIS A 158 15.26 1.72 -12.07
CA HIS A 158 14.37 0.74 -12.71
C HIS A 158 14.47 0.76 -14.24
N LYS A 159 15.69 0.64 -14.78
CA LYS A 159 16.01 0.77 -16.21
C LYS A 159 15.13 -0.11 -17.12
N LYS A 160 14.90 -1.37 -16.72
CA LYS A 160 14.08 -2.31 -17.48
C LYS A 160 12.62 -1.85 -17.57
N ALA A 161 12.02 -1.48 -16.45
CA ALA A 161 10.66 -0.93 -16.41
C ALA A 161 10.54 0.37 -17.22
N ILE A 162 11.52 1.27 -17.17
CA ILE A 162 11.54 2.51 -17.98
C ILE A 162 11.49 2.19 -19.47
N ILE A 163 12.32 1.25 -19.95
CA ILE A 163 12.34 0.85 -21.37
C ILE A 163 10.99 0.26 -21.79
N ILE A 164 10.40 -0.59 -20.94
CA ILE A 164 9.12 -1.24 -21.21
C ILE A 164 7.99 -0.20 -21.25
N LEU A 165 7.93 0.71 -20.28
CA LEU A 165 6.97 1.81 -20.26
C LEU A 165 7.13 2.73 -21.47
N GLY A 166 8.36 3.10 -21.82
CA GLY A 166 8.65 3.95 -22.98
C GLY A 166 8.16 3.33 -24.30
N LYS A 167 8.23 2.00 -24.42
CA LYS A 167 7.62 1.28 -25.56
C LYS A 167 6.09 1.31 -25.50
N ALA A 168 5.52 1.05 -24.33
CA ALA A 168 4.06 0.99 -24.13
C ALA A 168 3.36 2.34 -24.39
N ILE A 169 4.02 3.47 -24.11
CA ILE A 169 3.48 4.82 -24.31
C ILE A 169 3.95 5.48 -25.61
N LYS A 170 4.68 4.76 -26.49
CA LYS A 170 5.33 5.34 -27.68
C LYS A 170 4.39 6.20 -28.55
N PHE A 171 3.11 5.85 -28.62
CA PHE A 171 2.10 6.54 -29.42
C PHE A 171 1.12 7.39 -28.59
N GLU A 172 1.33 7.48 -27.28
CA GLU A 172 0.47 8.21 -26.35
C GLU A 172 1.04 9.63 -26.14
N GLN A 173 0.56 10.61 -26.91
CA GLN A 173 1.11 11.99 -26.91
C GLN A 173 0.96 12.74 -25.58
N ASN A 174 0.03 12.30 -24.73
CA ASN A 174 -0.32 12.97 -23.47
C ASN A 174 0.23 12.24 -22.23
N ILE A 175 1.04 11.19 -22.42
CA ILE A 175 1.60 10.39 -21.32
C ILE A 175 3.13 10.48 -21.39
N GLU A 176 3.76 10.92 -20.30
CA GLU A 176 5.21 11.07 -20.21
C GLU A 176 5.78 10.32 -19.00
N ILE A 177 7.02 9.87 -19.09
CA ILE A 177 7.79 9.37 -17.94
C ILE A 177 8.49 10.56 -17.28
N LYS A 178 8.37 10.67 -15.95
CA LYS A 178 9.09 11.64 -15.13
C LYS A 178 9.95 10.89 -14.11
N PHE A 179 11.10 11.45 -13.78
CA PHE A 179 12.05 10.80 -12.89
C PHE A 179 11.88 11.28 -11.45
N LEU A 180 11.93 10.33 -10.53
CA LEU A 180 11.98 10.58 -9.09
C LEU A 180 13.41 10.40 -8.56
N PRO A 181 13.80 11.09 -7.49
CA PRO A 181 15.08 10.88 -6.83
C PRO A 181 15.17 9.45 -6.25
N ASN A 182 16.39 8.92 -6.20
CA ASN A 182 16.64 7.59 -5.63
C ASN A 182 16.79 7.66 -4.11
N MET A 183 15.67 7.93 -3.44
CA MET A 183 15.58 8.12 -1.99
C MET A 183 14.24 7.60 -1.45
N TYR A 184 14.15 7.46 -0.14
CA TYR A 184 12.89 7.35 0.58
C TYR A 184 12.60 8.71 1.24
N PRO A 185 11.34 9.20 1.29
CA PRO A 185 10.10 8.65 0.76
C PRO A 185 9.76 9.22 -0.63
N ALA A 186 10.50 8.91 -1.69
CA ALA A 186 10.19 9.45 -3.04
C ALA A 186 8.79 9.07 -3.59
N GLY A 187 8.09 8.14 -2.94
CA GLY A 187 6.74 7.70 -3.25
C GLY A 187 5.68 8.41 -2.42
N ASP A 188 6.04 9.34 -1.54
CA ASP A 188 5.08 10.24 -0.91
C ASP A 188 4.40 11.09 -2.00
N GLU A 189 3.08 11.28 -1.91
CA GLU A 189 2.33 11.96 -2.97
C GLU A 189 2.75 13.42 -3.16
N ARG A 190 3.19 14.10 -2.09
CA ARG A 190 3.68 15.48 -2.15
C ARG A 190 5.07 15.54 -2.78
N VAL A 191 5.91 14.52 -2.57
CA VAL A 191 7.19 14.40 -3.29
C VAL A 191 6.94 14.12 -4.76
N VAL A 192 6.06 13.18 -5.10
CA VAL A 192 5.72 12.91 -6.51
C VAL A 192 5.23 14.18 -7.21
N ILE A 193 4.38 14.99 -6.56
CA ILE A 193 3.93 16.26 -7.13
C ILE A 193 5.08 17.27 -7.27
N ARG A 194 5.92 17.43 -6.24
CA ARG A 194 7.09 18.32 -6.29
C ARG A 194 8.01 17.98 -7.45
N GLU A 195 8.37 16.71 -7.59
CA GLU A 195 9.35 16.27 -8.60
C GLU A 195 8.78 16.22 -10.03
N THR A 196 7.46 16.06 -10.18
CA THR A 196 6.84 15.94 -11.51
C THR A 196 6.21 17.24 -12.02
N LEU A 197 5.68 18.07 -11.12
CA LEU A 197 5.00 19.34 -11.45
C LEU A 197 5.76 20.58 -10.99
N GLY A 198 6.79 20.43 -10.15
CA GLY A 198 7.55 21.57 -9.61
C GLY A 198 6.78 22.37 -8.56
N VAL A 199 5.75 21.78 -7.94
CA VAL A 199 4.90 22.45 -6.95
C VAL A 199 5.05 21.77 -5.59
N GLU A 200 5.35 22.55 -4.56
CA GLU A 200 5.34 22.07 -3.18
C GLU A 200 3.94 22.26 -2.58
N LEU A 201 3.34 21.16 -2.12
CA LEU A 201 2.09 21.21 -1.37
C LEU A 201 2.38 21.47 0.10
N GLU A 202 1.59 22.32 0.74
CA GLU A 202 1.61 22.52 2.19
C GLU A 202 1.10 21.27 2.93
N PRO A 203 1.50 21.06 4.19
CA PRO A 203 0.99 19.98 5.02
C PRO A 203 -0.55 19.93 5.07
N GLY A 204 -1.10 18.77 4.71
CA GLY A 204 -2.55 18.53 4.65
C GLY A 204 -3.24 18.96 3.36
N GLN A 205 -2.55 19.63 2.43
CA GLN A 205 -3.08 19.84 1.10
C GLN A 205 -3.12 18.52 0.32
N LEU A 206 -4.18 18.35 -0.46
CA LEU A 206 -4.39 17.19 -1.32
C LEU A 206 -3.95 17.50 -2.76
N PRO A 207 -3.61 16.47 -3.56
CA PRO A 207 -3.26 16.63 -4.98
C PRO A 207 -4.24 17.49 -5.81
N ASN A 208 -5.53 17.49 -5.47
CA ASN A 208 -6.53 18.30 -6.17
C ASN A 208 -6.26 19.82 -6.07
N ALA A 209 -5.51 20.28 -5.06
CA ALA A 209 -5.12 21.69 -4.93
C ALA A 209 -4.25 22.18 -6.09
N VAL A 210 -3.57 21.27 -6.79
CA VAL A 210 -2.75 21.54 -7.98
C VAL A 210 -3.32 20.88 -9.23
N ASN A 211 -4.63 20.64 -9.25
CA ASN A 211 -5.33 20.03 -10.37
C ASN A 211 -4.75 18.66 -10.77
N ALA A 212 -4.34 17.86 -9.77
CA ALA A 212 -3.76 16.54 -9.99
C ALA A 212 -4.42 15.46 -9.13
N VAL A 213 -4.31 14.21 -9.58
CA VAL A 213 -4.58 13.01 -8.75
C VAL A 213 -3.40 12.05 -8.84
N VAL A 214 -3.11 11.35 -7.76
CA VAL A 214 -2.03 10.36 -7.69
C VAL A 214 -2.60 8.96 -7.48
N PHE A 215 -2.22 8.03 -8.35
CA PHE A 215 -2.57 6.62 -8.28
C PHE A 215 -1.33 5.72 -8.17
N ASN A 216 -1.44 4.67 -7.37
CA ASN A 216 -0.50 3.56 -7.38
C ASN A 216 -0.76 2.65 -8.60
N VAL A 217 0.29 1.96 -9.08
CA VAL A 217 0.26 1.07 -10.25
C VAL A 217 -0.85 0.01 -10.15
N GLU A 218 -0.92 -0.72 -9.04
CA GLU A 218 -1.92 -1.76 -8.86
C GLU A 218 -3.35 -1.19 -8.77
N THR A 219 -3.49 0.05 -8.32
CA THR A 219 -4.79 0.73 -8.33
C THR A 219 -5.31 0.88 -9.76
N LEU A 220 -4.45 1.30 -10.69
CA LEU A 220 -4.81 1.45 -12.11
C LEU A 220 -5.04 0.09 -12.79
N LYS A 221 -4.28 -0.94 -12.42
CA LYS A 221 -4.57 -2.34 -12.81
C LYS A 221 -6.02 -2.69 -12.46
N ASN A 222 -6.42 -2.46 -11.21
CA ASN A 222 -7.75 -2.80 -10.74
C ASN A 222 -8.86 -1.93 -11.37
N VAL A 223 -8.56 -0.68 -11.74
CA VAL A 223 -9.48 0.16 -12.54
C VAL A 223 -9.74 -0.48 -13.91
N ALA A 224 -8.70 -0.89 -14.63
CA ALA A 224 -8.86 -1.53 -15.95
C ALA A 224 -9.66 -2.84 -15.84
N LEU A 225 -9.33 -3.70 -14.87
CA LEU A 225 -10.04 -4.97 -14.65
C LEU A 225 -11.52 -4.78 -14.27
N ALA A 226 -11.84 -3.76 -13.48
CA ALA A 226 -13.23 -3.45 -13.12
C ALA A 226 -14.06 -3.04 -14.34
N ILE A 227 -13.45 -2.32 -15.29
CA ILE A 227 -14.14 -1.81 -16.48
C ILE A 227 -14.22 -2.91 -17.56
N GLU A 228 -13.10 -3.53 -17.89
CA GLU A 228 -12.98 -4.46 -19.03
C GLU A 228 -13.54 -5.85 -18.71
N GLU A 229 -13.23 -6.37 -17.52
CA GLU A 229 -13.57 -7.75 -17.12
C GLU A 229 -14.73 -7.81 -16.13
N ARG A 230 -15.28 -6.66 -15.71
CA ARG A 230 -16.26 -6.57 -14.61
C ARG A 230 -15.73 -7.26 -13.34
N ARG A 231 -14.42 -7.22 -13.13
CA ARG A 231 -13.76 -7.98 -12.09
C ARG A 231 -13.71 -7.20 -10.77
N PRO A 232 -14.29 -7.73 -9.67
CA PRO A 232 -14.13 -7.13 -8.36
C PRO A 232 -12.69 -7.28 -7.84
N VAL A 233 -12.29 -6.42 -6.90
CA VAL A 233 -10.98 -6.53 -6.25
C VAL A 233 -10.99 -7.70 -5.26
N ILE A 234 -10.56 -8.85 -5.77
CA ILE A 234 -10.52 -10.15 -5.06
C ILE A 234 -9.09 -10.67 -4.85
N ALA A 235 -8.09 -9.95 -5.34
CA ALA A 235 -6.70 -10.35 -5.25
C ALA A 235 -5.78 -9.15 -5.09
N LYS A 236 -4.59 -9.40 -4.54
CA LYS A 236 -3.54 -8.43 -4.25
C LYS A 236 -2.22 -8.90 -4.83
N ASP A 237 -1.44 -8.00 -5.41
CA ASP A 237 -0.05 -8.28 -5.74
C ASP A 237 0.82 -8.01 -4.50
N VAL A 238 1.61 -9.00 -4.08
CA VAL A 238 2.37 -8.95 -2.83
C VAL A 238 3.81 -9.37 -3.05
N THR A 239 4.74 -8.69 -2.37
CA THR A 239 6.14 -9.14 -2.28
C THR A 239 6.37 -9.83 -0.94
N VAL A 240 6.97 -11.00 -0.95
CA VAL A 240 7.27 -11.78 0.26
C VAL A 240 8.78 -11.89 0.37
N GLY A 241 9.40 -11.34 1.41
CA GLY A 241 10.87 -11.26 1.46
C GLY A 241 11.44 -11.13 2.87
N GLY A 242 12.73 -10.79 2.95
CA GLY A 242 13.48 -10.76 4.20
C GLY A 242 14.13 -12.10 4.52
N ARG A 243 14.01 -12.58 5.76
CA ARG A 243 14.62 -13.80 6.29
C ARG A 243 13.84 -15.06 5.88
N ILE A 244 13.76 -15.28 4.57
CA ILE A 244 13.08 -16.42 3.92
C ILE A 244 14.12 -17.29 3.22
N LYS A 245 13.91 -18.61 3.22
CA LYS A 245 14.84 -19.57 2.63
C LYS A 245 14.95 -19.42 1.11
N GLY A 246 16.18 -19.35 0.62
CA GLY A 246 16.49 -19.51 -0.81
C GLY A 246 16.25 -18.29 -1.70
N ASP A 247 15.62 -17.21 -1.22
CA ASP A 247 15.43 -15.97 -1.99
C ASP A 247 15.44 -14.74 -1.07
N VAL A 248 16.64 -14.20 -0.83
CA VAL A 248 16.86 -13.00 -0.01
C VAL A 248 16.35 -11.71 -0.67
N ASP A 249 16.19 -11.69 -1.99
CA ASP A 249 15.72 -10.52 -2.74
C ASP A 249 14.18 -10.42 -2.77
N GLY A 250 13.49 -11.39 -2.16
CA GLY A 250 12.04 -11.50 -2.05
C GLY A 250 11.37 -12.10 -3.29
N LYS A 251 10.19 -12.69 -3.11
CA LYS A 251 9.40 -13.30 -4.18
C LYS A 251 8.11 -12.53 -4.40
N VAL A 252 7.79 -12.24 -5.66
CA VAL A 252 6.52 -11.57 -6.01
C VAL A 252 5.46 -12.61 -6.33
N PHE A 253 4.30 -12.47 -5.70
CA PHE A 253 3.09 -13.19 -6.02
C PHE A 253 2.06 -12.22 -6.58
N LEU A 254 1.80 -12.33 -7.88
CA LEU A 254 0.74 -11.55 -8.53
C LEU A 254 -0.61 -12.25 -8.32
N ASN A 255 -1.63 -11.47 -7.98
CA ASN A 255 -3.00 -11.94 -7.76
C ASN A 255 -3.16 -12.97 -6.61
N ALA A 256 -2.50 -12.73 -5.48
CA ALA A 256 -2.76 -13.44 -4.23
C ALA A 256 -4.22 -13.21 -3.77
N PRO A 257 -5.06 -14.25 -3.55
CA PRO A 257 -6.43 -14.03 -3.09
C PRO A 257 -6.48 -13.28 -1.75
N ILE A 258 -7.35 -12.28 -1.67
CA ILE A 258 -7.56 -11.51 -0.44
C ILE A 258 -8.11 -12.44 0.66
N GLY A 259 -7.57 -12.32 1.86
CA GLY A 259 -7.93 -13.11 3.03
C GLY A 259 -7.11 -14.38 3.24
N MET A 260 -6.30 -14.78 2.25
CA MET A 260 -5.31 -15.82 2.45
C MET A 260 -4.32 -15.43 3.55
N PRO A 261 -3.90 -16.37 4.40
CA PRO A 261 -2.96 -16.08 5.48
C PRO A 261 -1.55 -15.85 4.92
N VAL A 262 -0.76 -15.02 5.60
CA VAL A 262 0.61 -14.69 5.18
C VAL A 262 1.53 -15.90 5.18
N ASP A 263 1.35 -16.85 6.10
CA ASP A 263 2.14 -18.08 6.21
C ASP A 263 2.11 -18.93 4.94
N HIS A 264 0.97 -18.97 4.25
CA HIS A 264 0.80 -19.65 2.98
C HIS A 264 1.81 -19.13 1.96
N TYR A 265 1.96 -17.82 1.86
CA TYR A 265 2.88 -17.20 0.91
C TYR A 265 4.34 -17.26 1.36
N VAL A 266 4.60 -17.19 2.67
CA VAL A 266 5.94 -17.44 3.23
C VAL A 266 6.40 -18.85 2.88
N ASN A 267 5.53 -19.85 3.04
CA ASN A 267 5.83 -21.25 2.68
C ASN A 267 6.06 -21.42 1.18
N LEU A 268 5.23 -20.81 0.32
CA LEU A 268 5.45 -20.80 -1.13
C LEU A 268 6.72 -20.07 -1.55
N ALA A 269 7.23 -19.15 -0.72
CA ALA A 269 8.49 -18.44 -0.95
C ALA A 269 9.72 -19.21 -0.50
N GLY A 270 9.56 -20.35 0.18
CA GLY A 270 10.66 -21.20 0.66
C GLY A 270 10.59 -21.51 2.16
N GLY A 271 9.71 -20.82 2.89
CA GLY A 271 9.57 -20.93 4.34
C GLY A 271 10.59 -20.09 5.10
N LEU A 272 10.40 -20.00 6.42
CA LEU A 272 11.23 -19.19 7.31
C LEU A 272 12.68 -19.71 7.38
N GLU A 273 13.65 -18.78 7.37
CA GLU A 273 15.05 -19.07 7.71
C GLU A 273 15.20 -19.40 9.21
N LYS A 274 16.32 -20.07 9.55
CA LYS A 274 16.70 -20.24 10.97
C LYS A 274 16.96 -18.85 11.59
N ASN A 275 16.46 -18.63 12.81
CA ASN A 275 16.54 -17.34 13.50
C ASN A 275 15.86 -16.21 12.69
N SER A 276 14.62 -16.44 12.30
CA SER A 276 13.69 -15.41 11.81
C SER A 276 13.10 -14.66 13.00
N GLY A 277 12.89 -13.35 12.81
CA GLY A 277 12.23 -12.49 13.78
C GLY A 277 10.75 -12.32 13.47
N GLU A 278 10.24 -11.14 13.74
CA GLU A 278 8.84 -10.79 13.49
C GLU A 278 8.45 -10.88 12.00
N ILE A 279 7.15 -11.10 11.77
CA ILE A 279 6.53 -10.91 10.45
C ILE A 279 6.00 -9.48 10.42
N VAL A 280 6.35 -8.74 9.37
CA VAL A 280 5.89 -7.37 9.12
C VAL A 280 4.97 -7.38 7.90
N ILE A 281 3.77 -6.83 8.04
CA ILE A 281 2.79 -6.66 6.96
C ILE A 281 2.91 -5.25 6.42
N GLY A 282 3.26 -5.12 5.13
CA GLY A 282 3.62 -3.87 4.49
C GLY A 282 5.09 -3.85 4.11
N GLY A 283 5.69 -2.67 4.12
CA GLY A 283 7.13 -2.50 3.91
C GLY A 283 7.90 -2.27 5.22
N PRO A 284 9.23 -2.21 5.19
CA PRO A 284 10.05 -2.01 6.38
C PRO A 284 9.79 -0.69 7.11
N PHE A 285 9.40 0.37 6.40
CA PHE A 285 9.23 1.70 7.00
C PHE A 285 7.83 1.96 7.53
N THR A 286 6.79 1.49 6.83
CA THR A 286 5.39 1.77 7.18
C THR A 286 4.60 0.53 7.61
N GLY A 287 5.22 -0.65 7.57
CA GLY A 287 4.58 -1.90 7.94
C GLY A 287 4.28 -2.03 9.43
N ILE A 288 3.36 -2.92 9.73
CA ILE A 288 2.94 -3.24 11.10
C ILE A 288 3.32 -4.68 11.44
N ALA A 289 3.48 -4.96 12.73
CA ALA A 289 3.65 -6.32 13.21
C ALA A 289 2.46 -7.20 12.79
N GLY A 290 2.77 -8.39 12.32
CA GLY A 290 1.81 -9.40 11.90
C GLY A 290 2.14 -10.77 12.48
N HIS A 291 1.25 -11.71 12.20
CA HIS A 291 1.39 -13.11 12.61
C HIS A 291 1.09 -14.02 11.41
N GLU A 292 1.42 -15.30 11.53
CA GLU A 292 1.25 -16.31 10.46
C GLU A 292 -0.16 -16.33 9.85
N ASN A 293 -1.19 -16.19 10.70
CA ASN A 293 -2.59 -16.21 10.30
C ASN A 293 -3.14 -14.84 9.88
N SER A 294 -2.32 -13.79 9.87
CA SER A 294 -2.76 -12.48 9.40
C SER A 294 -3.16 -12.55 7.93
N PRO A 295 -4.28 -11.94 7.53
CA PRO A 295 -4.75 -12.04 6.16
C PRO A 295 -4.08 -11.04 5.22
N ILE A 296 -3.89 -11.44 3.96
CA ILE A 296 -3.63 -10.52 2.85
C ILE A 296 -4.87 -9.64 2.63
N THR A 297 -4.70 -8.33 2.58
CA THR A 297 -5.76 -7.35 2.34
C THR A 297 -5.53 -6.58 1.04
N LYS A 298 -6.47 -5.73 0.62
CA LYS A 298 -6.31 -4.83 -0.54
C LYS A 298 -5.09 -3.90 -0.45
N THR A 299 -4.57 -3.66 0.76
CA THR A 299 -3.45 -2.74 1.01
C THR A 299 -2.16 -3.46 1.40
N THR A 300 -2.14 -4.79 1.44
CA THR A 300 -0.95 -5.58 1.81
C THR A 300 0.05 -5.65 0.66
N GLY A 301 0.92 -4.64 0.52
CA GLY A 301 1.96 -4.61 -0.53
C GLY A 301 3.14 -5.56 -0.28
N GLY A 302 3.38 -5.93 0.98
CA GLY A 302 4.49 -6.80 1.36
C GLY A 302 4.22 -7.67 2.59
N VAL A 303 4.96 -8.76 2.68
CA VAL A 303 5.09 -9.63 3.86
C VAL A 303 6.59 -9.85 4.06
N LEU A 304 7.13 -9.28 5.11
CA LEU A 304 8.57 -9.28 5.37
C LEU A 304 8.88 -10.04 6.64
N VAL A 305 9.84 -10.94 6.57
CA VAL A 305 10.33 -11.66 7.74
C VAL A 305 11.59 -10.95 8.22
N GLY A 306 11.52 -10.36 9.40
CA GLY A 306 12.63 -9.66 10.04
C GLY A 306 13.72 -10.61 10.52
N MET A 307 14.86 -10.05 10.92
CA MET A 307 15.81 -10.76 11.78
C MET A 307 15.32 -10.75 13.22
N VAL A 308 15.80 -11.68 14.04
CA VAL A 308 15.62 -11.59 15.49
C VAL A 308 16.18 -10.25 15.95
N PHE A 309 15.43 -9.53 16.78
CA PHE A 309 15.88 -8.27 17.33
C PHE A 309 17.23 -8.47 18.05
N PRO A 310 18.18 -7.55 17.88
CA PRO A 310 19.40 -7.58 18.69
C PRO A 310 19.02 -7.39 20.16
N ASN A 311 19.72 -8.09 21.05
CA ASN A 311 19.55 -7.87 22.49
C ASN A 311 20.29 -6.59 22.89
N ASP A 312 19.53 -5.60 23.37
CA ASP A 312 20.06 -4.30 23.78
C ASP A 312 19.19 -3.72 24.90
N ASN A 313 19.71 -3.79 26.12
CA ASN A 313 19.00 -3.40 27.34
C ASN A 313 19.24 -1.95 27.77
N ARG A 314 19.80 -1.12 26.87
CA ARG A 314 20.06 0.30 27.14
C ARG A 314 18.77 1.11 27.25
N LYS A 315 18.91 2.33 27.77
CA LYS A 315 17.86 3.34 27.75
C LYS A 315 17.79 4.03 26.39
N PHE A 316 16.65 3.94 25.72
CA PHE A 316 16.44 4.51 24.39
C PHE A 316 15.69 5.83 24.45
N GLY A 317 16.19 6.82 23.71
CA GLY A 317 15.42 7.95 23.24
C GLY A 317 14.79 7.62 21.89
N ILE A 318 13.52 8.00 21.70
CA ILE A 318 12.83 7.88 20.41
C ILE A 318 12.90 9.20 19.66
N LEU A 319 13.25 9.13 18.38
CA LEU A 319 13.05 10.22 17.43
C LEU A 319 12.06 9.78 16.35
N ALA A 320 10.80 10.16 16.52
CA ALA A 320 9.72 9.84 15.58
C ALA A 320 9.81 10.72 14.32
N CYS A 321 9.44 10.17 13.16
CA CYS A 321 9.38 10.89 11.90
C CYS A 321 8.13 10.48 11.13
N GLU A 322 7.32 11.44 10.69
CA GLU A 322 6.08 11.14 9.95
C GLU A 322 6.29 10.34 8.66
N CYS A 323 7.44 10.51 8.01
CA CYS A 323 7.78 9.76 6.81
C CYS A 323 8.07 8.27 7.08
N GLY A 324 8.34 7.87 8.32
CA GLY A 324 8.75 6.51 8.70
C GLY A 324 8.03 6.03 9.96
N ALA A 325 8.75 5.24 10.78
CA ALA A 325 8.18 4.69 12.00
C ALA A 325 7.82 5.80 13.02
N GLN A 326 6.61 5.68 13.58
CA GLN A 326 6.13 6.53 14.67
C GLN A 326 6.56 5.98 16.03
N GLU A 327 6.31 6.76 17.08
CA GLU A 327 6.66 6.44 18.48
C GLU A 327 6.18 5.05 18.92
N ASP A 328 4.92 4.69 18.65
CA ASP A 328 4.36 3.39 19.04
C ASP A 328 5.20 2.23 18.46
N ARG A 329 5.50 2.31 17.15
CA ARG A 329 6.27 1.28 16.46
C ARG A 329 7.72 1.22 16.94
N LEU A 330 8.34 2.38 17.19
CA LEU A 330 9.70 2.44 17.70
C LEU A 330 9.79 1.91 19.14
N THR A 331 8.75 2.13 19.94
CA THR A 331 8.63 1.56 21.29
C THR A 331 8.55 0.04 21.23
N GLU A 332 7.69 -0.52 20.37
CA GLU A 332 7.62 -1.98 20.15
C GLU A 332 8.98 -2.59 19.79
N ILE A 333 9.75 -1.93 18.92
CA ILE A 333 11.09 -2.40 18.53
C ILE A 333 12.05 -2.36 19.72
N VAL A 334 12.06 -1.26 20.50
CA VAL A 334 12.90 -1.14 21.70
C VAL A 334 12.54 -2.22 22.72
N ASP A 335 11.25 -2.45 22.96
CA ASP A 335 10.77 -3.49 23.87
C ASP A 335 11.18 -4.88 23.36
N GLY A 336 11.07 -5.12 22.04
CA GLY A 336 11.51 -6.36 21.40
C GLY A 336 13.01 -6.61 21.47
N MET A 337 13.82 -5.55 21.56
CA MET A 337 15.27 -5.61 21.82
C MET A 337 15.61 -5.83 23.31
N GLY A 338 14.65 -5.67 24.21
CA GLY A 338 14.86 -5.72 25.66
C GLY A 338 15.31 -4.39 26.29
N GLY A 339 15.20 -3.30 25.53
CA GLY A 339 15.55 -1.94 25.97
C GLY A 339 14.45 -1.29 26.80
N THR A 340 14.65 -0.02 27.17
CA THR A 340 13.62 0.78 27.84
C THR A 340 13.56 2.17 27.25
N VAL A 341 12.38 2.61 26.83
CA VAL A 341 12.17 3.98 26.35
C VAL A 341 12.14 4.94 27.53
N VAL A 342 12.98 5.98 27.48
CA VAL A 342 13.07 7.01 28.55
C VAL A 342 12.58 8.39 28.12
N ALA A 343 12.53 8.65 26.82
CA ALA A 343 12.02 9.89 26.24
C ALA A 343 11.65 9.67 24.78
N ALA A 344 10.69 10.45 24.29
CA ALA A 344 10.34 10.49 22.88
C ALA A 344 10.26 11.94 22.42
N GLU A 345 10.79 12.19 21.23
CA GLU A 345 10.76 13.48 20.56
C GLU A 345 10.34 13.28 19.10
N LYS A 346 9.82 14.35 18.51
CA LYS A 346 9.40 14.37 17.10
C LYS A 346 10.46 15.08 16.25
N CYS A 347 10.58 14.66 15.00
CA CYS A 347 11.37 15.35 14.00
C CYS A 347 10.93 16.82 13.90
N LYS A 348 11.88 17.75 13.79
CA LYS A 348 11.62 19.21 13.66
C LYS A 348 10.67 19.60 12.52
N ARG A 349 10.55 18.77 11.49
CA ARG A 349 9.64 18.96 10.36
C ARG A 349 8.22 18.48 10.62
N MET A 350 7.98 17.74 11.70
CA MET A 350 6.64 17.27 12.02
C MET A 350 5.79 18.42 12.53
N VAL A 351 4.78 18.76 11.73
CA VAL A 351 3.75 19.74 12.09
C VAL A 351 2.42 19.02 12.28
N GLU A 352 1.61 19.49 13.22
CA GLU A 352 0.29 18.93 13.45
C GLU A 352 -0.75 19.60 12.53
N VAL A 353 -1.49 18.77 11.79
CA VAL A 353 -2.54 19.21 10.87
C VAL A 353 -3.78 18.34 11.10
N ASN A 354 -4.87 18.97 11.53
CA ASN A 354 -6.15 18.31 11.79
C ASN A 354 -6.03 17.07 12.71
N GLY A 355 -5.26 17.19 13.79
CA GLY A 355 -5.05 16.12 14.78
C GLY A 355 -4.15 14.97 14.30
N ARG A 356 -3.39 15.16 13.21
CA ARG A 356 -2.39 14.21 12.72
C ARG A 356 -1.09 14.93 12.39
N TYR A 357 0.04 14.31 12.68
CA TYR A 357 1.32 14.84 12.25
C TYR A 357 1.52 14.68 10.75
N ARG A 358 2.25 15.62 10.16
CA ARG A 358 2.73 15.64 8.77
C ARG A 358 4.14 16.18 8.73
N CYS A 359 5.01 15.60 7.91
CA CYS A 359 6.30 16.21 7.61
C CYS A 359 6.06 17.46 6.74
N ASP A 360 6.64 18.61 7.07
CA ASP A 360 6.50 19.82 6.26
C ASP A 360 7.16 19.69 4.87
N LYS A 361 8.26 18.95 4.77
CA LYS A 361 9.02 18.74 3.54
C LYS A 361 9.56 17.30 3.47
N PRO A 362 8.74 16.33 3.03
CA PRO A 362 9.15 14.93 2.96
C PRO A 362 10.38 14.74 2.06
N GLY A 363 11.35 13.97 2.56
CA GLY A 363 12.58 13.67 1.82
C GLY A 363 13.62 14.78 1.75
N GLU A 364 13.49 15.84 2.54
CA GLU A 364 14.57 16.82 2.73
C GLU A 364 14.82 16.97 4.23
N CYS A 365 15.49 15.98 4.84
CA CYS A 365 15.49 15.79 6.28
C CYS A 365 16.46 16.78 7.00
N PRO A 366 16.06 17.48 8.09
CA PRO A 366 16.90 18.51 8.72
C PRO A 366 17.84 17.91 9.76
N GLY A 367 18.84 18.68 10.19
CA GLY A 367 19.68 18.33 11.33
C GLY A 367 18.92 18.27 12.67
N GLN A 368 19.08 17.17 13.40
CA GLN A 368 18.33 16.86 14.64
C GLN A 368 19.12 17.08 15.93
N THR A 369 20.22 17.84 15.89
CA THR A 369 21.15 18.01 17.02
C THR A 369 20.47 18.41 18.33
N GLU A 370 19.59 19.41 18.28
CA GLU A 370 18.86 19.86 19.48
C GLU A 370 17.98 18.76 20.07
N THR A 371 17.26 18.03 19.21
CA THR A 371 16.38 16.93 19.59
C THR A 371 17.17 15.78 20.24
N VAL A 372 18.31 15.43 19.64
CA VAL A 372 19.26 14.43 20.17
C VAL A 372 19.79 14.86 21.54
N LEU A 373 20.14 16.13 21.72
CA LEU A 373 20.60 16.65 23.02
C LEU A 373 19.51 16.62 24.09
N LYS A 374 18.24 16.85 23.74
CA LYS A 374 17.10 16.71 24.66
C LYS A 374 16.93 15.27 25.12
N LEU A 375 16.91 14.31 24.18
CA LEU A 375 16.83 12.88 24.49
C LEU A 375 17.97 12.44 25.42
N LYS A 376 19.21 12.88 25.13
CA LYS A 376 20.37 12.58 25.97
C LYS A 376 20.25 13.17 27.39
N LYS A 377 19.76 14.42 27.51
CA LYS A 377 19.49 15.04 28.83
C LYS A 377 18.41 14.31 29.62
N ALA A 378 17.46 13.68 28.93
CA ALA A 378 16.43 12.84 29.54
C ALA A 378 16.94 11.43 29.94
N GLY A 379 18.23 11.14 29.73
CA GLY A 379 18.86 9.89 30.15
C GLY A 379 18.94 8.81 29.06
N ALA A 380 18.71 9.16 27.79
CA ALA A 380 18.91 8.24 26.68
C ALA A 380 20.41 7.91 26.50
N GLU A 381 20.71 6.62 26.44
CA GLU A 381 22.03 6.03 26.19
C GLU A 381 22.19 5.65 24.70
N ALA A 382 21.06 5.36 24.05
CA ALA A 382 20.94 5.08 22.63
C ALA A 382 19.73 5.84 22.06
N ILE A 383 19.70 6.03 20.73
CA ILE A 383 18.56 6.64 20.05
C ILE A 383 18.10 5.71 18.95
N ILE A 384 16.81 5.43 18.92
CA ILE A 384 16.14 4.79 17.79
C ILE A 384 15.39 5.87 17.00
N VAL A 385 15.53 5.84 15.68
CA VAL A 385 15.03 6.90 14.81
C VAL A 385 14.15 6.27 13.73
N GLY A 386 12.96 6.82 13.52
CA GLY A 386 12.26 6.61 12.26
C GLY A 386 12.95 7.46 11.20
N THR A 387 13.81 6.91 10.35
CA THR A 387 14.51 7.70 9.33
C THR A 387 13.81 7.61 7.98
N CYS A 388 13.90 8.72 7.22
CA CYS A 388 13.58 8.83 5.80
C CYS A 388 14.81 8.55 4.93
N GLU A 389 15.97 8.96 5.42
CA GLU A 389 17.24 8.99 4.71
C GLU A 389 18.34 8.52 5.68
N ASP A 390 19.40 7.93 5.13
CA ASP A 390 20.56 7.41 5.86
C ASP A 390 21.43 8.54 6.47
#